data_AF-A0A350AI08-F1
#
_entry.id   AF-A0A350AI08-F1
#
_cell.length_a   1.000
_cell.length_b   1.000
_cell.length_c   1.000
_cell.angle_alpha   90.00
_cell.angle_beta   90.00
_cell.angle_gamma   90.00
#
_symmetry.space_group_name_H-M   'P 1'
#
loop_
_entity.id
_entity.type
_entity.pdbx_description
1 polymer ?
#
loop_
_entity_poly.entity_id
_entity_poly.type
_entity_poly.pdbx_seq_one_letter_code
_entity_poly.pdbx_strand_id
1 'polypeptide(L)'
;IANGDIVDAKTASEAQRLSGADGVMIGRGAQGAPWVLAEIGHALHGAPAPIVPQGEQLSDMISEHYEAMLTFYGAELGARVARKHLGWYMDRAGTSAALRRKVLTAKAVCEVHQMIRDFGVDVERAAA
;
A
#
# COMPACT_ATOMS: atom_id res chain seq x y z
N ILE A 1 -21.85 2.27 -10.28
CA ILE A 1 -20.43 2.02 -9.89
C ILE A 1 -20.01 0.66 -10.44
N ALA A 2 -18.91 0.58 -11.19
CA ALA A 2 -18.33 -0.67 -11.68
C ALA A 2 -17.23 -1.19 -10.73
N ASN A 3 -17.07 -2.52 -10.62
CA ASN A 3 -16.09 -3.16 -9.75
C ASN A 3 -15.62 -4.48 -10.36
N GLY A 4 -14.38 -4.87 -10.05
CA GLY A 4 -13.76 -6.13 -10.49
C GLY A 4 -12.49 -5.89 -11.28
N ASP A 5 -11.38 -6.48 -10.83
CA ASP A 5 -10.08 -6.50 -11.51
C ASP A 5 -9.51 -5.14 -11.95
N ILE A 6 -9.90 -4.06 -11.25
CA ILE A 6 -9.34 -2.71 -11.42
C ILE A 6 -8.09 -2.59 -10.56
N VAL A 7 -6.94 -2.37 -11.20
CA VAL A 7 -5.61 -2.32 -10.56
C VAL A 7 -4.81 -1.07 -10.95
N ASP A 8 -5.24 -0.34 -11.97
CA ASP A 8 -4.59 0.85 -12.50
C ASP A 8 -5.60 1.76 -13.25
N ALA A 9 -5.12 2.91 -13.74
CA ALA A 9 -5.94 3.85 -14.52
C ALA A 9 -6.51 3.23 -15.81
N LYS A 10 -5.77 2.32 -16.44
CA LYS A 10 -6.17 1.68 -17.71
C LYS A 10 -7.36 0.75 -17.50
N THR A 11 -7.25 -0.15 -16.53
CA THR A 11 -8.32 -1.09 -16.15
C THR A 11 -9.52 -0.34 -15.57
N ALA A 12 -9.32 0.76 -14.84
CA ALA A 12 -10.40 1.62 -14.37
C ALA A 12 -11.15 2.29 -15.53
N SER A 13 -10.42 2.89 -16.48
CA SER A 13 -11.01 3.53 -17.67
C SER A 13 -11.79 2.52 -18.51
N GLU A 14 -11.25 1.32 -18.69
CA GLU A 14 -11.91 0.28 -19.47
C GLU A 14 -13.16 -0.25 -18.78
N ALA A 15 -13.09 -0.52 -17.46
CA ALA A 15 -14.25 -0.92 -16.69
C ALA A 15 -15.37 0.13 -16.75
N GLN A 16 -15.02 1.42 -16.67
CA GLN A 16 -15.98 2.50 -16.78
C GLN A 16 -16.61 2.57 -18.18
N ARG A 17 -15.78 2.50 -19.23
CA ARG A 17 -16.23 2.53 -20.63
C ARG A 17 -17.15 1.36 -20.99
N LEU A 18 -16.80 0.15 -20.57
CA LEU A 18 -17.57 -1.07 -20.86
C LEU A 18 -18.90 -1.12 -20.11
N SER A 19 -18.93 -0.63 -18.86
CA SER A 19 -20.12 -0.69 -18.02
C SER A 19 -21.08 0.49 -18.22
N GLY A 20 -20.59 1.63 -18.71
CA GLY A 20 -21.34 2.89 -18.72
C GLY A 20 -21.58 3.46 -17.31
N ALA A 21 -20.84 3.01 -16.29
CA ALA A 21 -21.02 3.47 -14.92
C ALA A 21 -20.43 4.86 -14.67
N ASP A 22 -21.03 5.62 -13.75
CA ASP A 22 -20.52 6.96 -13.35
C ASP A 22 -19.23 6.94 -12.54
N GLY A 23 -18.76 5.76 -12.13
CA GLY A 23 -17.54 5.62 -11.36
C GLY A 23 -17.17 4.17 -11.10
N VAL A 24 -15.99 3.99 -10.51
CA VAL A 24 -15.41 2.67 -10.23
C VAL A 24 -15.13 2.49 -8.74
N MET A 25 -15.23 1.25 -8.27
CA MET A 25 -14.81 0.85 -6.93
C MET A 25 -13.56 -0.04 -7.05
N ILE A 26 -12.53 0.32 -6.28
CA ILE A 26 -11.27 -0.42 -6.24
C ILE A 26 -11.16 -1.12 -4.89
N GLY A 27 -10.88 -2.43 -4.93
CA GLY A 27 -10.63 -3.25 -3.74
C GLY A 27 -9.18 -3.68 -3.67
N ARG A 28 -8.90 -4.91 -4.11
CA ARG A 28 -7.56 -5.53 -4.08
C ARG A 28 -6.49 -4.71 -4.80
N GLY A 29 -6.85 -3.97 -5.87
CA GLY A 29 -5.91 -3.13 -6.62
C GLY A 29 -5.22 -2.03 -5.81
N ALA A 30 -5.79 -1.61 -4.68
CA ALA A 30 -5.20 -0.59 -3.80
C ALA A 30 -4.38 -1.19 -2.62
N GLN A 31 -4.38 -2.52 -2.45
CA GLN A 31 -3.66 -3.16 -1.36
C GLN A 31 -2.14 -3.01 -1.56
N GLY A 32 -1.45 -2.48 -0.54
CA GLY A 32 -0.01 -2.20 -0.61
C GLY A 32 0.34 -0.97 -1.46
N ALA A 33 -0.64 -0.26 -2.04
CA ALA A 33 -0.45 0.99 -2.76
C ALA A 33 -1.71 1.85 -2.71
N PRO A 34 -2.02 2.45 -1.54
CA PRO A 34 -3.19 3.29 -1.39
C PRO A 34 -3.22 4.51 -2.34
N TRP A 35 -2.06 4.97 -2.81
CA TRP A 35 -1.94 6.07 -3.78
C TRP A 35 -2.50 5.74 -5.17
N VAL A 36 -2.71 4.46 -5.52
CA VAL A 36 -3.32 4.05 -6.80
C VAL A 36 -4.70 4.69 -7.00
N LEU A 37 -5.44 4.94 -5.92
CA LEU A 37 -6.73 5.63 -5.99
C LEU A 37 -6.57 7.06 -6.51
N ALA A 38 -5.51 7.76 -6.10
CA ALA A 38 -5.21 9.11 -6.56
C ALA A 38 -4.66 9.10 -8.00
N GLU A 39 -3.88 8.09 -8.39
CA GLU A 39 -3.44 7.92 -9.78
C GLU A 39 -4.63 7.73 -10.73
N ILE A 40 -5.60 6.89 -10.34
CA ILE A 40 -6.84 6.68 -11.08
C ILE A 40 -7.68 7.97 -11.12
N GLY A 41 -7.82 8.67 -9.99
CA GLY A 41 -8.55 9.94 -9.92
C GLY A 41 -7.93 11.03 -10.81
N HIS A 42 -6.60 11.11 -10.86
CA HIS A 42 -5.89 11.99 -11.79
C HIS A 42 -6.22 11.64 -13.25
N ALA A 43 -6.10 10.37 -13.62
CA ALA A 43 -6.29 9.92 -15.00
C ALA A 43 -7.74 10.04 -15.51
N LEU A 44 -8.74 9.73 -14.67
CA LEU A 44 -10.15 9.72 -15.08
C LEU A 44 -10.83 11.09 -14.94
N HIS A 45 -10.39 11.91 -13.98
CA HIS A 45 -11.13 13.11 -13.58
C HIS A 45 -10.28 14.38 -13.57
N GLY A 46 -9.00 14.31 -13.94
CA GLY A 46 -8.10 15.47 -13.95
C GLY A 46 -7.79 16.02 -12.56
N ALA A 47 -7.93 15.21 -11.50
CA ALA A 47 -7.48 15.58 -10.16
C ALA A 47 -5.95 15.84 -10.15
N PRO A 48 -5.39 16.55 -9.16
CA PRO A 48 -3.94 16.71 -9.06
C PRO A 48 -3.21 15.35 -9.08
N ALA A 49 -2.10 15.26 -9.81
CA ALA A 49 -1.28 14.05 -9.84
C ALA A 49 -0.72 13.77 -8.44
N PRO A 50 -0.80 12.52 -7.93
CA PRO A 50 -0.25 12.21 -6.63
C PRO A 50 1.28 12.19 -6.65
N ILE A 51 1.88 12.50 -5.51
CA ILE A 51 3.27 12.15 -5.26
C ILE A 51 3.28 10.68 -4.86
N VAL A 52 3.82 9.83 -5.73
CA VAL A 52 3.99 8.41 -5.44
C VAL A 52 5.20 8.26 -4.50
N PRO A 53 5.02 7.74 -3.28
CA PRO A 53 6.10 7.63 -2.32
C PRO A 53 7.13 6.59 -2.78
N GLN A 54 8.40 6.92 -2.62
CA GLN A 54 9.54 6.06 -2.98
C GLN A 54 10.60 6.11 -1.87
N GLY A 55 11.44 5.09 -1.79
CA GLY A 55 12.53 5.01 -0.82
C GLY A 55 12.06 5.30 0.61
N GLU A 56 12.72 6.25 1.27
CA GLU A 56 12.37 6.69 2.64
C GLU A 56 10.93 7.19 2.77
N GLN A 57 10.38 7.90 1.78
CA GLN A 57 8.99 8.41 1.83
C GLN A 57 7.97 7.26 1.88
N LEU A 58 8.29 6.14 1.23
CA LEU A 58 7.46 4.94 1.30
C LEU A 58 7.53 4.31 2.71
N SER A 59 8.72 4.23 3.29
CA SER A 59 8.90 3.76 4.67
C SER A 59 8.18 4.63 5.69
N ASP A 60 8.20 5.94 5.52
CA ASP A 60 7.51 6.89 6.38
C ASP A 60 5.99 6.68 6.29
N MET A 61 5.43 6.63 5.08
CA MET A 61 4.01 6.35 4.89
C MET A 61 3.59 5.01 5.52
N ILE A 62 4.37 3.95 5.35
CA ILE A 62 4.06 2.64 5.93
C ILE A 62 4.15 2.70 7.47
N SER A 63 5.13 3.42 8.02
CA SER A 63 5.30 3.60 9.46
C SER A 63 4.14 4.38 10.06
N GLU A 64 3.71 5.46 9.43
CA GLU A 64 2.53 6.23 9.84
C GLU A 64 1.25 5.39 9.82
N HIS A 65 1.06 4.61 8.75
CA HIS A 65 -0.08 3.71 8.67
C HIS A 65 -0.04 2.61 9.75
N TYR A 66 1.15 2.10 10.07
CA TYR A 66 1.32 1.14 11.15
C TYR A 66 0.94 1.75 12.51
N GLU A 67 1.46 2.94 12.83
CA GLU A 67 1.12 3.66 14.06
C GLU A 67 -0.36 4.03 14.16
N ALA A 68 -0.99 4.40 13.04
CA ALA A 68 -2.42 4.67 13.01
C ALA A 68 -3.24 3.43 13.41
N MET A 69 -2.83 2.24 12.97
CA MET A 69 -3.48 0.98 13.36
C MET A 69 -3.24 0.64 14.84
N LEU A 70 -2.03 0.87 15.36
CA LEU A 70 -1.71 0.67 16.78
C LEU A 70 -2.51 1.62 17.67
N THR A 71 -2.65 2.88 17.24
CA THR A 71 -3.43 3.90 17.95
C THR A 71 -4.91 3.56 17.95
N PHE A 72 -5.45 3.14 16.80
CA PHE A 72 -6.88 2.88 16.64
C PHE A 72 -7.35 1.58 17.33
N TYR A 73 -6.58 0.49 17.19
CA TYR A 73 -6.95 -0.82 17.73
C TYR A 73 -6.30 -1.15 19.08
N GLY A 74 -5.39 -0.31 19.58
CA GLY A 74 -4.47 -0.62 20.67
C GLY A 74 -3.29 -1.48 20.21
N ALA A 75 -2.17 -1.42 20.94
CA ALA A 75 -0.89 -1.98 20.48
C ALA A 75 -0.95 -3.47 20.10
N GLU A 76 -1.58 -4.32 20.92
CA GLU A 76 -1.60 -5.77 20.70
C GLU A 76 -2.50 -6.19 19.52
N LEU A 77 -3.74 -5.68 19.48
CA LEU A 77 -4.66 -5.98 18.38
C LEU A 77 -4.22 -5.28 17.09
N GLY A 78 -3.80 -4.01 17.18
CA GLY A 78 -3.28 -3.24 16.07
C GLY A 78 -2.08 -3.92 15.40
N ALA A 79 -1.14 -4.45 16.18
CA ALA A 79 -0.01 -5.19 15.63
C ALA A 79 -0.45 -6.45 14.86
N ARG A 80 -1.50 -7.16 15.32
CA ARG A 80 -2.04 -8.32 14.61
C ARG A 80 -2.80 -7.92 13.34
N VAL A 81 -3.61 -6.86 13.39
CA VAL A 81 -4.36 -6.34 12.24
C VAL A 81 -3.41 -5.82 11.16
N ALA A 82 -2.34 -5.13 11.56
CA ALA A 82 -1.37 -4.54 10.65
C ALA A 82 -0.63 -5.55 9.78
N ARG A 83 -0.42 -6.79 10.26
CA ARG A 83 0.33 -7.82 9.52
C ARG A 83 -0.17 -8.03 8.10
N LYS A 84 -1.50 -7.99 7.87
CA LYS A 84 -2.02 -8.15 6.51
C LYS A 84 -1.63 -6.97 5.60
N HIS A 85 -1.67 -5.75 6.13
CA HIS A 85 -1.33 -4.53 5.39
C HIS A 85 0.17 -4.48 5.10
N LEU A 86 1.01 -4.76 6.10
CA LEU A 86 2.46 -4.90 5.93
C LEU A 86 2.79 -5.96 4.88
N GLY A 87 2.12 -7.12 4.93
CA GLY A 87 2.23 -8.15 3.90
C GLY A 87 1.95 -7.62 2.49
N TRP A 88 0.91 -6.82 2.30
CA TRP A 88 0.59 -6.25 0.98
C TRP A 88 1.65 -5.28 0.47
N TYR A 89 2.20 -4.40 1.33
CA TYR A 89 3.31 -3.53 0.93
C TYR A 89 4.54 -4.35 0.51
N MET A 90 4.85 -5.38 1.29
CA MET A 90 5.99 -6.28 1.04
C MET A 90 5.84 -7.11 -0.24
N ASP A 91 4.63 -7.58 -0.54
CA ASP A 91 4.31 -8.30 -1.77
C ASP A 91 4.47 -7.36 -2.98
N ARG A 92 4.00 -6.12 -2.89
CA ARG A 92 4.13 -5.14 -3.97
C ARG A 92 5.58 -4.71 -4.21
N ALA A 93 6.36 -4.55 -3.15
CA ALA A 93 7.75 -4.14 -3.24
C ALA A 93 8.72 -5.30 -3.55
N GLY A 94 8.23 -6.52 -3.72
CA GLY A 94 9.07 -7.66 -4.12
C GLY A 94 10.09 -8.09 -3.05
N THR A 95 9.79 -7.88 -1.77
CA THR A 95 10.72 -8.19 -0.68
C THR A 95 11.03 -9.70 -0.59
N SER A 96 12.20 -10.03 -0.02
CA SER A 96 12.57 -11.43 0.21
C SER A 96 11.61 -12.14 1.18
N ALA A 97 11.37 -13.43 0.94
CA ALA A 97 10.56 -14.25 1.83
C ALA A 97 11.09 -14.30 3.27
N ALA A 98 12.40 -14.13 3.46
CA ALA A 98 13.04 -14.08 4.78
C ALA A 98 12.66 -12.80 5.54
N LEU A 99 12.77 -11.63 4.89
CA LEU A 99 12.37 -10.35 5.47
C LEU A 99 10.87 -10.34 5.76
N ARG A 100 10.05 -10.79 4.80
CA ARG A 100 8.59 -10.92 4.95
C ARG A 100 8.22 -11.75 6.17
N ARG A 101 8.86 -12.90 6.36
CA ARG A 101 8.62 -13.74 7.53
C ARG A 101 8.95 -13.00 8.82
N LYS A 102 10.13 -12.36 8.91
CA LYS A 102 10.57 -11.63 10.11
C LYS A 102 9.55 -10.55 10.50
N VAL A 103 9.16 -9.68 9.57
CA VAL A 103 8.19 -8.61 9.80
C VAL A 103 6.86 -9.16 10.30
N LEU A 104 6.31 -10.18 9.63
CA LEU A 104 4.98 -10.68 9.95
C LEU A 104 4.90 -11.51 11.25
N THR A 105 6.03 -11.97 11.76
CA THR A 105 6.09 -12.73 13.03
C THR A 105 6.63 -11.95 14.21
N ALA A 106 7.10 -10.71 14.01
CA ALA A 106 7.62 -9.87 15.06
C ALA A 106 6.57 -9.59 16.15
N LYS A 107 7.05 -9.52 17.39
CA LYS A 107 6.22 -9.27 18.58
C LYS A 107 6.39 -7.85 19.09
N ALA A 108 7.58 -7.27 18.94
CA ALA A 108 7.85 -5.92 19.39
C ALA A 108 7.57 -4.91 18.28
N VAL A 109 6.80 -3.87 18.61
CA VAL A 109 6.46 -2.76 17.71
C VAL A 109 7.73 -2.06 17.19
N CYS A 110 8.72 -1.85 18.06
CA CYS A 110 9.98 -1.21 17.68
C CYS A 110 10.77 -2.00 16.63
N GLU A 111 10.74 -3.34 16.69
CA GLU A 111 11.38 -4.20 15.67
C GLU A 111 10.70 -4.03 14.31
N VAL A 112 9.37 -3.95 14.29
CA VAL A 112 8.59 -3.73 13.06
C VAL A 112 8.94 -2.37 12.46
N HIS A 113 8.99 -1.30 13.26
CA HIS A 113 9.41 0.03 12.78
C HIS A 113 10.81 0.04 12.19
N GLN A 114 11.77 -0.62 12.84
CA GLN A 114 13.12 -0.70 12.30
C GLN A 114 13.13 -1.40 10.95
N MET A 115 12.43 -2.55 10.83
CA MET A 115 12.34 -3.27 9.56
C MET A 115 11.60 -2.50 8.47
N ILE A 116 10.60 -1.66 8.80
CA ILE A 116 9.94 -0.77 7.83
C ILE A 116 10.92 0.28 7.31
N ARG A 117 11.81 0.82 8.15
CA ARG A 117 12.84 1.78 7.68
C ARG A 117 13.87 1.10 6.79
N ASP A 118 14.39 -0.06 7.21
CA ASP A 118 15.37 -0.81 6.41
C ASP A 118 14.79 -1.20 5.03
N PHE A 119 13.48 -1.48 4.98
CA PHE A 119 12.74 -1.76 3.76
C PHE A 119 12.83 -0.66 2.69
N GLY A 120 12.67 0.62 3.06
CA GLY A 120 12.68 1.72 2.08
C GLY A 120 14.05 1.93 1.45
N VAL A 121 15.11 1.77 2.25
CA VAL A 121 16.50 1.86 1.80
C VAL A 121 16.84 0.75 0.80
N ASP A 122 16.39 -0.49 1.06
CA ASP A 122 16.65 -1.61 0.16
C ASP A 122 15.90 -1.48 -1.18
N VAL A 123 14.66 -0.96 -1.16
CA VAL A 123 13.88 -0.70 -2.39
C VAL A 123 14.55 0.38 -3.24
N GLU A 124 15.04 1.46 -2.62
CA GLU A 124 15.72 2.55 -3.33
C GLU A 124 17.02 2.07 -3.99
N ARG A 125 17.82 1.25 -3.28
CA ARG A 125 19.04 0.65 -3.84
C ARG A 125 18.79 -0.31 -4.99
N ALA A 126 17.67 -1.02 -5.00
CA ALA A 126 17.32 -1.93 -6.08
C ALA A 126 16.79 -1.20 -7.34
N ALA A 127 16.36 0.06 -7.18
CA ALA A 127 15.84 0.89 -8.27
C ALA A 127 16.89 1.79 -8.94
N ALA A 128 18.08 1.93 -8.33
CA ALA A 128 19.22 2.70 -8.83
C ALA A 128 20.17 1.83 -9.70
#